data_AF-A0A2C4QA46-F1
#
_entry.id   AF-A0A2C4QA46-F1
#
_cell.length_a   1.000
_cell.length_b   1.000
_cell.length_c   1.000
_cell.angle_alpha   90.00
_cell.angle_beta   90.00
_cell.angle_gamma   90.00
#
_symmetry.space_group_name_H-M   'P 1'
#
loop_
_entity.id
_entity.type
_entity.pdbx_description
1 polymer ?
#
loop_
_entity_poly.entity_id
_entity_poly.type
_entity_poly.pdbx_seq_one_letter_code
_entity_poly.pdbx_strand_id
1 'polypeptide(L)'
;MWLITAIAPVVIVGGIVVFVIKRLEHKYKNGKLGKKKSQKAQLLLDSLIPMGMLVGCIIGLIFGMFFPDFSLLSISLGSGIGYLFGYFAYEIYSKTGNNFS
;
A
#
# COMPACT_ATOMS: atom_id res chain seq x y z
N MET A 1 -14.13 0.86 -27.31
CA MET A 1 -13.21 1.74 -26.55
C MET A 1 -13.56 1.86 -25.06
N TRP A 2 -14.82 1.71 -24.63
CA TRP A 2 -15.22 1.84 -23.21
C TRP A 2 -14.64 0.76 -22.26
N LEU A 3 -14.53 -0.50 -22.73
CA LEU A 3 -13.99 -1.61 -21.92
C LEU A 3 -12.52 -1.42 -21.55
N ILE A 4 -11.71 -0.84 -22.44
CA ILE A 4 -10.27 -0.63 -22.21
C ILE A 4 -10.07 0.36 -21.06
N THR A 5 -10.90 1.42 -21.03
CA THR A 5 -10.87 2.45 -19.98
C THR A 5 -11.32 1.91 -18.62
N ALA A 6 -12.20 0.92 -18.60
CA ALA A 6 -12.65 0.26 -17.36
C ALA A 6 -11.62 -0.78 -16.85
N ILE A 7 -10.96 -1.51 -17.75
CA ILE A 7 -10.04 -2.61 -17.40
C ILE A 7 -8.65 -2.08 -17.02
N ALA A 8 -8.15 -1.04 -17.70
CA ALA A 8 -6.83 -0.47 -17.47
C ALA A 8 -6.53 -0.15 -15.99
N PRO A 9 -7.37 0.57 -15.24
CA PRO A 9 -7.11 0.87 -13.83
C PRO A 9 -7.14 -0.36 -12.93
N VAL A 10 -7.97 -1.36 -13.24
CA VAL A 10 -8.00 -2.64 -12.49
C VAL A 10 -6.68 -3.40 -12.69
N VAL A 11 -6.15 -3.42 -13.91
CA VAL A 11 -4.84 -4.04 -14.21
C VAL A 11 -3.70 -3.30 -13.51
N ILE A 12 -3.75 -1.96 -13.47
CA ILE A 12 -2.74 -1.13 -12.77
C ILE A 12 -2.76 -1.43 -11.27
N VAL A 13 -3.94 -1.41 -10.63
CA VAL A 13 -4.07 -1.70 -9.19
C VAL A 13 -3.68 -3.15 -8.89
N GLY A 14 -4.10 -4.10 -9.73
CA GLY A 14 -3.71 -5.50 -9.61
C GLY A 14 -2.19 -5.68 -9.69
N GLY A 15 -1.54 -5.02 -10.65
CA GLY A 15 -0.08 -5.02 -10.80
C GLY A 15 0.64 -4.44 -9.57
N ILE A 16 0.12 -3.34 -9.02
CA ILE A 16 0.62 -2.72 -7.78
C ILE A 16 0.57 -3.70 -6.61
N VAL A 17 -0.59 -4.34 -6.39
CA VAL A 17 -0.79 -5.27 -5.27
C VAL A 17 0.15 -6.48 -5.42
N VAL A 18 0.21 -7.09 -6.60
CA VAL A 18 1.10 -8.23 -6.86
C VAL A 18 2.57 -7.84 -6.67
N PHE A 19 2.98 -6.64 -7.11
CA PHE A 19 4.33 -6.13 -6.91
C PHE A 19 4.67 -6.01 -5.43
N VAL A 20 3.79 -5.40 -4.63
CA VAL A 20 4.01 -5.23 -3.19
C VAL A 20 4.10 -6.58 -2.49
N ILE A 21 3.19 -7.52 -2.77
CA ILE A 21 3.18 -8.87 -2.16
C ILE A 21 4.45 -9.63 -2.53
N LYS A 22 4.82 -9.69 -3.82
CA LYS A 22 6.06 -10.37 -4.25
C LYS A 22 7.30 -9.74 -3.64
N ARG A 23 7.35 -8.41 -3.54
CA ARG A 23 8.50 -7.70 -2.96
C ARG A 23 8.60 -7.92 -1.45
N LEU A 24 7.46 -7.95 -0.75
CA LEU A 24 7.36 -8.36 0.66
C LEU A 24 7.86 -9.79 0.85
N GLU A 25 7.30 -10.75 0.11
CA GLU A 25 7.64 -12.17 0.24
C GLU A 25 9.13 -12.42 -0.03
N HIS A 26 9.67 -11.83 -1.10
CA HIS A 26 11.08 -11.97 -1.44
C HIS A 26 12.00 -11.41 -0.33
N LYS A 27 11.64 -10.28 0.27
CA LYS A 27 12.43 -9.68 1.36
C LYS A 27 12.23 -10.37 2.71
N TYR A 28 11.07 -10.98 2.93
CA TYR A 28 10.80 -11.82 4.10
C TYR A 28 11.65 -13.10 4.03
N LYS A 29 11.65 -13.78 2.88
CA LYS A 29 12.48 -14.97 2.62
C LYS A 29 13.98 -14.68 2.69
N ASN A 30 14.41 -13.51 2.23
CA ASN A 30 15.81 -13.09 2.27
C ASN A 30 16.25 -12.48 3.61
N GLY A 31 15.42 -12.53 4.67
CA GLY A 31 15.77 -12.07 6.02
C GLY A 31 16.03 -10.56 6.16
N LYS A 32 15.78 -9.75 5.12
CA LYS A 32 15.99 -8.28 5.15
C LYS A 32 14.87 -7.54 5.88
N LEU A 33 13.72 -8.18 6.05
CA LEU A 33 12.60 -7.66 6.84
C LEU A 33 12.78 -8.10 8.30
N GLY A 34 13.52 -7.28 9.05
CA GLY A 34 13.75 -7.52 10.47
C GLY A 34 12.46 -7.40 11.26
N LYS A 35 11.97 -8.52 11.80
CA LYS A 35 10.96 -8.51 12.86
C LYS A 35 11.49 -7.66 14.01
N LYS A 36 10.83 -6.52 14.32
CA LYS A 36 11.23 -5.69 15.47
C LYS A 36 11.19 -6.52 16.76
N LYS A 37 12.14 -6.30 17.66
CA LYS A 37 12.32 -7.05 18.93
C LYS A 37 11.13 -6.94 19.90
N SER A 38 10.23 -5.96 19.71
CA SER A 38 9.07 -5.73 20.59
C SER A 38 7.74 -5.92 19.85
N GLN A 39 6.81 -6.68 20.45
CA GLN A 39 5.47 -6.94 19.92
C GLN A 39 4.70 -5.65 19.61
N LYS A 40 4.81 -4.62 20.46
CA LYS A 40 4.16 -3.32 20.22
C LYS A 40 4.68 -2.65 18.94
N ALA A 41 5.99 -2.73 18.70
CA ALA A 41 6.59 -2.08 17.54
C ALA A 41 6.31 -2.86 16.24
N GLN A 42 6.14 -4.19 16.32
CA GLN A 42 5.62 -4.98 15.21
C GLN A 42 4.15 -4.65 14.93
N LEU A 43 3.32 -4.49 15.96
CA LEU A 43 1.90 -4.16 15.81
C LEU A 43 1.71 -2.78 15.15
N LEU A 44 2.52 -1.78 15.55
CA LEU A 44 2.51 -0.46 14.90
C LEU A 44 2.97 -0.52 13.44
N LEU A 45 4.02 -1.30 13.16
CA LEU A 45 4.48 -1.52 11.79
C LEU A 45 3.41 -2.22 10.95
N ASP A 46 2.81 -3.30 11.46
CA ASP A 46 1.80 -4.05 10.71
C ASP A 46 0.55 -3.20 10.43
N SER A 47 0.29 -2.19 11.26
CA SER A 47 -0.75 -1.19 11.07
C SER A 47 -0.42 -0.12 10.01
N LEU A 48 0.87 0.12 9.67
CA LEU A 48 1.27 1.13 8.69
C LEU A 48 0.74 0.82 7.28
N ILE A 49 0.65 -0.45 6.92
CA ILE A 49 0.13 -0.89 5.62
C ILE A 49 -1.37 -0.56 5.48
N PRO A 50 -2.26 -1.00 6.39
CA PRO A 50 -3.67 -0.62 6.35
C PRO A 50 -3.88 0.89 6.56
N MET A 51 -3.05 1.59 7.35
CA MET A 51 -3.10 3.06 7.45
C MET A 51 -2.80 3.74 6.11
N GLY A 52 -1.79 3.26 5.36
CA GLY A 52 -1.51 3.74 4.02
C GLY A 52 -2.70 3.55 3.07
N MET A 53 -3.35 2.38 3.10
CA MET A 53 -4.58 2.13 2.34
C MET A 53 -5.71 3.09 2.71
N LEU A 54 -5.92 3.36 4.00
CA LEU A 54 -6.97 4.27 4.47
C LEU A 54 -6.73 5.70 4.00
N VAL A 55 -5.51 6.22 4.17
CA VAL A 55 -5.14 7.56 3.70
C VAL A 55 -5.31 7.67 2.18
N GLY A 56 -4.84 6.67 1.43
CA GLY A 56 -5.00 6.61 -0.01
C GLY A 56 -6.47 6.55 -0.44
N CYS A 57 -7.30 5.80 0.28
CA CYS A 57 -8.75 5.73 0.05
C CYS A 57 -9.43 7.08 0.30
N ILE A 58 -9.08 7.78 1.38
CA ILE A 58 -9.62 9.11 1.70
C ILE A 58 -9.26 10.11 0.60
N ILE A 59 -8.01 10.11 0.11
CA ILE A 59 -7.60 10.94 -1.02
C ILE A 59 -8.39 10.56 -2.28
N GLY A 60 -8.56 9.27 -2.54
CA GLY A 60 -9.37 8.75 -3.64
C GLY A 60 -10.83 9.19 -3.57
N LEU A 61 -11.42 9.26 -2.37
CA LEU A 61 -12.78 9.74 -2.12
C LEU A 61 -12.90 11.25 -2.39
N ILE A 62 -11.94 12.05 -1.91
CA ILE A 62 -11.90 13.49 -2.17
C ILE A 62 -11.84 13.75 -3.68
N PHE A 63 -10.96 13.04 -4.41
CA PHE A 63 -10.90 13.13 -5.88
C PHE A 63 -12.17 12.61 -6.56
N GLY A 64 -12.79 11.55 -6.02
CA GLY A 64 -14.05 11.00 -6.52
C GLY A 64 -15.23 11.95 -6.37
N MET A 65 -15.20 12.88 -5.41
CA MET A 65 -16.23 13.94 -5.29
C MET A 65 -16.16 14.97 -6.44
N PHE A 66 -14.97 15.24 -6.98
CA PHE A 66 -14.82 16.15 -8.13
C PHE A 66 -15.19 15.48 -9.47
N PHE A 67 -15.05 14.15 -9.55
CA PHE A 67 -15.31 13.37 -10.77
C PHE A 67 -16.14 12.12 -10.44
N PRO A 68 -17.47 12.26 -10.23
CA PRO A 68 -18.33 11.20 -9.73
C PRO A 68 -18.37 9.95 -10.63
N ASP A 69 -18.28 10.12 -11.96
CA ASP A 69 -18.24 9.02 -12.93
C ASP A 69 -17.02 8.09 -12.75
N PHE A 70 -15.95 8.61 -12.14
CA PHE A 70 -14.71 7.87 -11.89
C PHE A 70 -14.50 7.57 -10.40
N SER A 71 -15.52 7.77 -9.56
CA SER A 71 -15.38 7.67 -8.09
C SER A 71 -14.86 6.30 -7.63
N LEU A 72 -15.42 5.19 -8.16
CA LEU A 72 -14.93 3.84 -7.86
C LEU A 72 -13.48 3.61 -8.29
N LEU A 73 -13.08 4.17 -9.44
CA LEU A 73 -11.71 4.07 -9.94
C LEU A 73 -10.74 4.90 -9.10
N SER A 74 -11.15 6.11 -8.73
CA SER A 74 -10.37 7.00 -7.87
C SER A 74 -10.13 6.41 -6.48
N ILE A 75 -11.15 5.79 -5.89
CA ILE A 75 -11.04 5.09 -4.61
C ILE A 75 -10.11 3.87 -4.72
N SER A 76 -10.28 3.06 -5.78
CA SER A 76 -9.46 1.87 -6.01
C SER A 76 -7.98 2.22 -6.26
N LEU A 77 -7.71 3.20 -7.12
CA LEU A 77 -6.37 3.70 -7.40
C LEU A 77 -5.76 4.37 -6.18
N GLY A 78 -6.52 5.22 -5.48
CA GLY A 78 -6.09 5.87 -4.25
C GLY A 78 -5.69 4.85 -3.19
N SER A 79 -6.53 3.83 -2.95
CA SER A 79 -6.22 2.75 -2.01
C SER A 79 -5.01 1.92 -2.44
N GLY A 80 -4.88 1.60 -3.74
CA GLY A 80 -3.72 0.88 -4.27
C GLY A 80 -2.40 1.65 -4.14
N ILE A 81 -2.40 2.95 -4.45
CA ILE A 81 -1.24 3.83 -4.26
C ILE A 81 -0.93 3.98 -2.76
N GLY A 82 -1.97 4.16 -1.94
CA GLY A 82 -1.85 4.23 -0.49
C GLY A 82 -1.26 2.96 0.12
N TYR A 83 -1.64 1.78 -0.39
CA TYR A 83 -1.05 0.49 -0.01
C TYR A 83 0.44 0.44 -0.34
N LEU A 84 0.85 0.92 -1.51
CA LEU A 84 2.24 1.03 -1.95
C LEU A 84 3.07 1.94 -1.01
N PHE A 85 2.53 3.11 -0.67
CA PHE A 85 3.17 4.03 0.27
C PHE A 85 3.23 3.48 1.69
N GLY A 86 2.15 2.86 2.17
CA GLY A 86 2.11 2.16 3.47
C GLY A 86 3.15 1.04 3.55
N TYR A 87 3.35 0.31 2.45
CA TYR A 87 4.40 -0.68 2.33
C TYR A 87 5.81 -0.07 2.39
N PHE A 88 6.09 1.00 1.64
CA PHE A 88 7.40 1.66 1.70
C PHE A 88 7.68 2.23 3.10
N ALA A 89 6.67 2.81 3.75
CA ALA A 89 6.78 3.28 5.12
C ALA A 89 7.07 2.10 6.07
N TYR A 90 6.34 0.99 5.96
CA TYR A 90 6.62 -0.23 6.71
C TYR A 90 8.07 -0.71 6.52
N GLU A 91 8.56 -0.73 5.28
CA GLU A 91 9.91 -1.16 4.94
C GLU A 91 10.98 -0.24 5.59
N ILE A 92 10.83 1.08 5.44
CA ILE A 92 11.76 2.06 6.00
C ILE A 92 11.76 2.01 7.53
N TYR A 93 10.59 2.02 8.16
CA TYR A 93 10.46 2.00 9.62
C TYR A 93 10.85 0.64 10.24
N SER A 94 10.69 -0.47 9.51
CA SER A 94 11.19 -1.79 9.90
C SER A 94 12.71 -1.81 9.91
N LYS A 95 13.37 -1.18 8.94
CA LYS A 95 14.83 -1.12 8.85
C LYS A 95 15.46 -0.13 9.84
N THR A 96 14.86 1.05 10.00
CA THR A 96 15.35 2.10 10.92
C THR A 96 15.22 1.70 12.39
N GLY A 97 14.16 0.97 12.79
CA GLY A 97 13.99 0.56 14.19
C GLY A 97 14.98 -0.49 14.69
N ASN A 98 15.80 -1.08 13.82
CA ASN A 98 16.90 -1.98 14.20
C ASN A 98 18.25 -1.24 14.41
N ASN A 99 18.30 0.08 14.15
CA ASN A 99 19.50 0.92 14.30
C ASN A 99 19.52 1.73 15.60
N PHE A 100 18.56 1.53 16.50
CA PHE A 100 18.61 2.03 17.88
C PHE A 100 19.09 0.94 18.83
N SER A 101 20.24 0.33 18.51
CA SER A 101 20.92 -0.60 19.40
C SER A 101 22.31 -0.09 19.74
#